data_AF-A0A5J4PKY8-F1
#
_entry.id   AF-A0A5J4PKY8-F1
#
_cell.length_a   1.000
_cell.length_b   1.000
_cell.length_c   1.000
_cell.angle_alpha   90.00
_cell.angle_beta   90.00
_cell.angle_gamma   90.00
#
_symmetry.space_group_name_H-M   'P 1'
#
loop_
_entity.id
_entity.type
_entity.pdbx_description
1 polymer ?
#
loop_
_entity_poly.entity_id
_entity_poly.type
_entity_poly.pdbx_seq_one_letter_code
_entity_poly.pdbx_strand_id
1 'polypeptide(L)' 'CEIRTHTADPIPFLLWYPGIEPDKVQVYDEDAAAKGKYGLLKESEFMNLLMCQ' A
#
# COMPACT_ATOMS: atom_id res chain seq x y z
N CYS A 1 -5.53 6.91 -16.70
CA CYS A 1 -6.76 6.83 -15.87
C CYS A 1 -7.88 7.67 -16.51
N GLU A 2 -8.76 7.04 -17.30
CA GLU A 2 -9.76 7.73 -18.14
C GLU A 2 -11.20 7.72 -17.56
N ILE A 3 -11.39 7.15 -16.36
CA ILE A 3 -12.71 6.97 -15.76
C ILE A 3 -12.81 7.93 -14.56
N ARG A 4 -13.68 8.95 -14.66
CA ARG A 4 -13.93 9.95 -13.59
C ARG A 4 -14.85 9.39 -12.49
N THR A 5 -14.72 8.12 -12.16
CA THR A 5 -15.61 7.40 -11.25
C THR A 5 -14.76 6.54 -10.33
N HIS A 6 -15.11 6.44 -9.05
CA HIS A 6 -14.42 5.55 -8.12
C HIS A 6 -14.46 4.13 -8.67
N THR A 7 -13.29 3.57 -8.96
CA THR A 7 -13.16 2.16 -9.33
C THR A 7 -12.88 1.34 -8.08
N ALA A 8 -13.26 0.05 -8.11
CA ALA A 8 -12.94 -0.90 -7.05
C ALA A 8 -11.49 -1.42 -7.15
N ASP A 9 -10.65 -0.74 -7.96
CA ASP A 9 -9.27 -1.12 -8.15
C ASP A 9 -8.47 -0.82 -6.87
N PRO A 10 -7.55 -1.71 -6.48
CA PRO A 10 -6.71 -1.49 -5.32
C PRO A 10 -5.79 -0.28 -5.53
N ILE A 11 -5.65 0.55 -4.49
CA ILE A 11 -4.81 1.76 -4.53
C ILE A 11 -3.45 1.46 -3.87
N PRO A 12 -2.32 1.90 -4.48
CA PRO A 12 -1.01 1.77 -3.86
C PRO A 12 -0.93 2.59 -2.57
N PHE A 13 -0.30 2.04 -1.53
CA PHE A 13 0.00 2.75 -0.28
C PHE A 13 1.43 2.44 0.18
N LEU A 14 2.00 3.32 1.00
CA LEU A 14 3.29 3.10 1.66
C LEU A 14 3.17 3.47 3.14
N LEU A 15 3.89 2.74 3.99
CA LEU A 15 4.02 3.03 5.41
C LEU A 15 5.49 3.20 5.73
N TRP A 16 5.81 4.29 6.42
CA TRP A 16 7.17 4.61 6.83
C TRP A 16 7.17 5.06 8.29
N TYR A 17 8.06 4.46 9.08
CA TYR A 17 8.29 4.81 10.48
C TYR A 17 9.75 4.55 10.84
N PRO A 18 10.32 5.28 11.82
CA PRO A 18 11.72 5.11 12.21
C PRO A 18 11.96 3.71 12.78
N GLY A 19 12.91 2.97 12.17
CA GLY A 19 13.28 1.61 12.61
C GLY A 19 12.67 0.46 11.79
N ILE A 20 11.90 0.75 10.73
CA ILE A 20 11.44 -0.28 9.78
C ILE A 20 12.58 -0.76 8.86
N GLU A 21 12.63 -2.06 8.58
CA GLU A 21 13.42 -2.60 7.49
C GLU A 21 12.72 -2.35 6.14
N PRO A 22 13.35 -1.62 5.20
CA PRO A 22 12.75 -1.32 3.91
C PRO A 22 12.61 -2.59 3.06
N ASP A 23 11.54 -2.62 2.27
CA ASP A 23 11.34 -3.68 1.28
C ASP A 23 12.21 -3.48 0.02
N LYS A 24 12.15 -4.49 -0.85
CA LYS A 24 12.88 -4.50 -2.14
C LYS A 24 12.31 -3.51 -3.17
N VAL A 25 11.15 -2.93 -2.90
CA VAL A 25 10.47 -1.98 -3.79
C VAL A 25 10.98 -0.56 -3.51
N GLN A 26 11.54 0.08 -4.53
CA GLN A 26 12.14 1.42 -4.43
C GLN A 26 11.34 2.51 -5.14
N VAL A 27 10.26 2.14 -5.85
CA VAL A 27 9.47 3.05 -6.68
C VAL A 27 8.01 3.00 -6.20
N TYR A 28 7.41 4.18 -6.04
CA TYR A 28 5.99 4.32 -5.72
C TYR A 28 5.19 4.35 -7.02
N ASP A 29 4.70 3.17 -7.44
CA ASP A 29 3.92 2.96 -8.64
C ASP A 29 2.93 1.80 -8.41
N GLU A 30 1.85 1.74 -9.19
CA GLU A 30 0.76 0.76 -9.02
C GLU A 30 1.27 -0.69 -9.15
N ASP A 31 2.10 -0.97 -10.16
CA ASP A 31 2.72 -2.28 -10.40
C ASP A 31 3.79 -2.64 -9.35
N ALA A 32 4.50 -1.64 -8.86
CA ALA A 32 5.60 -1.82 -7.91
C ALA A 32 5.05 -2.08 -6.49
N ALA A 33 4.02 -1.33 -6.08
CA ALA A 33 3.34 -1.48 -4.81
C ALA A 33 2.67 -2.85 -4.66
N ALA A 34 2.15 -3.42 -5.76
CA ALA A 34 1.63 -4.79 -5.78
C ALA A 34 2.68 -5.86 -5.43
N LYS A 35 3.98 -5.56 -5.56
CA LYS A 35 5.10 -6.43 -5.19
C LYS A 35 5.67 -6.13 -3.79
N GLY A 36 5.06 -5.19 -3.06
CA GLY A 36 5.43 -4.85 -1.69
C GLY A 36 5.10 -5.97 -0.70
N LYS A 37 5.73 -5.96 0.49
CA LYS A 37 5.59 -7.02 1.50
C LYS A 37 4.20 -7.10 2.12
N TYR A 38 3.47 -6.00 2.13
CA TYR A 38 2.13 -5.92 2.74
C TYR A 38 1.03 -6.54 1.86
N GLY A 39 1.26 -6.72 0.55
CA GLY A 39 0.29 -7.31 -0.37
C GLY A 39 -1.02 -6.51 -0.45
N LEU A 40 -2.14 -7.22 -0.60
CA LEU A 40 -3.48 -6.61 -0.68
C LEU A 40 -4.12 -6.57 0.70
N LEU A 41 -4.26 -5.37 1.26
CA LEU A 41 -5.01 -5.12 2.49
C LEU A 41 -6.46 -4.74 2.14
N LYS A 42 -7.42 -5.27 2.90
CA LYS A 42 -8.86 -5.00 2.73
C LYS A 42 -9.42 -4.32 3.98
N GLU A 43 -10.37 -3.42 3.75
CA GLU A 43 -11.19 -2.82 4.82
C GLU A 43 -10.34 -2.19 5.95
N SER A 44 -10.47 -2.71 7.17
CA SER A 44 -9.80 -2.19 8.37
C SER A 44 -8.38 -2.72 8.55
N GLU A 45 -7.91 -3.63 7.70
CA GLU A 45 -6.56 -4.21 7.80
C GLU A 45 -5.48 -3.12 7.71
N PHE A 46 -5.69 -2.10 6.87
CA PHE A 46 -4.79 -0.95 6.79
C PHE A 46 -4.71 -0.17 8.11
N MET A 47 -5.86 0.13 8.72
CA MET A 47 -5.90 0.91 9.95
C MET A 47 -5.33 0.13 11.13
N ASN A 48 -5.60 -1.17 11.21
CA ASN A 48 -4.98 -2.03 12.22
C ASN A 48 -3.45 -2.08 12.07
N LEU A 49 -2.95 -2.16 10.84
CA LEU A 49 -1.52 -2.20 10.56
C LEU A 49 -0.84 -0.85 10.85
N LEU A 50 -1.55 0.26 10.65
CA LEU A 50 -1.08 1.61 10.98
C LEU A 50 -1.11 1.89 12.50
N MET A 51 -2.12 1.41 13.22
CA MET A 51 -2.34 1.75 14.64
C MET A 51 -1.61 0.84 15.64
N CYS A 52 -1.27 -0.40 15.26
CA CYS A 52 -0.48 -1.31 16.11
C CYS A 52 1.05 -1.13 15.99
N GLN A 53 1.51 -0.11 15.24
CA GLN A 53 2.92 0.29 15.13
C GLN A 53 3.39 1.08 16.35
#